data_AF-A0A1M7LGH6-F1
#
_entry.id   AF-A0A1M7LGH6-F1
#
_cell.length_a   1.000
_cell.length_b   1.000
_cell.length_c   1.000
_cell.angle_alpha   90.00
_cell.angle_beta   90.00
_cell.angle_gamma   90.00
#
_symmetry.space_group_name_H-M   'P 1'
#
loop_
_entity.id
_entity.type
_entity.pdbx_description
1 polymer ?
#
loop_
_entity_poly.entity_id
_entity_poly.type
_entity_poly.pdbx_seq_one_letter_code
_entity_poly.pdbx_strand_id
1 'polypeptide(L)'
;MSELPVSSKVFFSDFSFDLLQYTVNRSGLTYNGLIDEQYHYISFHVTDDIIKGDILVSSNGTYTISKIVYDTYNGVPDLLRAFF
;
A
#
# COMPACT_ATOMS: atom_id res chain seq x y z
N MET A 1 -13.89 2.39 5.85
CA MET A 1 -13.06 3.61 5.89
C MET A 1 -12.66 3.77 7.33
N SER A 2 -11.39 3.51 7.63
CA SER A 2 -10.86 3.77 8.97
C SER A 2 -10.21 5.15 8.98
N GLU A 3 -10.34 5.84 10.11
CA GLU A 3 -9.61 7.07 10.35
C GLU A 3 -8.25 6.72 10.95
N LEU A 4 -7.18 7.21 10.32
CA LEU A 4 -5.83 7.00 10.80
C LEU A 4 -5.54 7.96 11.97
N PRO A 5 -4.87 7.49 13.03
CA PRO A 5 -4.45 8.36 14.13
C PRO A 5 -3.30 9.29 13.74
N VAL A 6 -2.54 8.94 12.69
CA VAL A 6 -1.38 9.67 12.17
C VAL A 6 -1.39 9.67 10.64
N SER A 7 -0.70 10.62 10.01
CA SER A 7 -0.62 10.65 8.54
C SER A 7 0.16 9.44 8.00
N SER A 8 -0.14 9.07 6.76
CA SER A 8 0.54 8.00 6.02
C SER A 8 2.06 8.20 6.05
N LYS A 9 2.52 9.44 5.92
CA LYS A 9 3.94 9.79 5.99
C LYS A 9 4.57 9.45 7.34
N VAL A 10 3.89 9.75 8.45
CA VAL A 10 4.41 9.43 9.80
C VAL A 10 4.39 7.93 10.02
N PHE A 11 3.32 7.26 9.59
CA PHE A 11 3.20 5.81 9.64
C PHE A 11 4.36 5.12 8.90
N PHE A 12 4.60 5.44 7.63
CA PHE A 12 5.70 4.84 6.87
C PHE A 12 7.09 5.27 7.36
N SER A 13 7.23 6.44 7.99
CA SER A 13 8.49 6.82 8.64
C SER A 13 8.81 5.95 9.85
N ASP A 14 7.81 5.53 10.62
CA ASP A 14 8.02 4.65 11.78
C ASP A 14 8.42 3.23 11.34
N PHE A 15 7.84 2.75 10.23
CA PHE A 15 8.13 1.45 9.62
C PHE A 15 9.15 1.51 8.47
N SER A 16 10.01 2.53 8.44
CA SER A 16 10.88 2.77 7.29
C SER A 16 11.86 1.62 7.00
N PHE A 17 12.16 0.81 8.01
CA PHE A 17 13.05 -0.35 7.91
C PHE A 17 12.36 -1.59 7.31
N ASP A 18 11.03 -1.67 7.39
CA ASP A 18 10.21 -2.78 6.90
C ASP A 18 9.53 -2.48 5.56
N LEU A 19 9.80 -1.30 4.98
CA LEU A 19 9.32 -0.92 3.66
C LEU A 19 9.95 -1.80 2.58
N LEU A 20 9.10 -2.41 1.76
CA LEU A 20 9.49 -3.20 0.60
C LEU A 20 9.12 -2.48 -0.69
N GLN A 21 9.94 -2.65 -1.73
CA GLN A 21 9.64 -2.14 -3.06
C GLN A 21 8.73 -3.10 -3.80
N TYR A 22 7.64 -2.57 -4.35
CA TYR A 22 6.68 -3.27 -5.18
C TYR A 22 6.63 -2.62 -6.55
N THR A 23 6.89 -3.41 -7.58
CA THR A 23 6.77 -2.96 -8.97
C THR A 23 5.40 -3.37 -9.50
N VAL A 24 4.64 -2.39 -9.97
CA VAL A 24 3.33 -2.61 -10.61
C VAL A 24 3.57 -3.11 -12.03
N ASN A 25 3.22 -4.36 -12.32
CA ASN A 25 3.45 -4.97 -13.62
C ASN A 25 2.74 -4.22 -14.78
N ARG A 26 1.59 -3.58 -14.49
CA ARG A 26 0.83 -2.78 -15.47
C ARG A 26 1.60 -1.55 -15.97
N SER A 27 2.25 -0.82 -15.06
CA SER A 27 2.88 0.46 -15.36
C SER A 27 4.41 0.41 -15.38
N GLY A 28 5.02 -0.65 -14.83
CA GLY A 28 6.45 -0.74 -14.57
C GLY A 28 6.95 0.21 -13.48
N LEU A 29 6.04 0.89 -12.78
CA LEU A 29 6.36 1.83 -11.69
C LEU A 29 6.60 1.07 -10.40
N THR A 30 7.59 1.53 -9.64
CA THR A 30 7.94 0.95 -8.35
C THR A 30 7.49 1.89 -7.22
N TYR A 31 6.80 1.32 -6.24
CA TYR A 31 6.32 2.02 -5.05
C TYR A 31 6.84 1.32 -3.80
N ASN A 32 7.05 2.09 -2.74
CA ASN A 32 7.39 1.53 -1.43
C ASN A 32 6.09 1.22 -0.70
N GLY A 33 5.93 -0.01 -0.24
CA GLY A 33 4.78 -0.45 0.51
C GLY A 33 5.15 -1.23 1.75
N LEU A 34 4.24 -1.26 2.71
CA LEU A 34 4.36 -2.05 3.92
C LEU A 34 3.41 -3.24 3.83
N ILE A 35 3.94 -4.46 3.80
CA ILE A 35 3.13 -5.69 3.79
C ILE A 35 2.66 -6.03 5.19
N ASP A 36 1.39 -6.35 5.30
CA ASP A 36 0.78 -6.91 6.48
C ASP A 36 0.35 -8.35 6.16
N GLU A 37 1.21 -9.30 6.53
CA GLU A 37 0.95 -10.73 6.29
C GLU A 37 -0.22 -11.27 7.12
N GLN A 38 -0.54 -10.64 8.25
CA GLN A 38 -1.63 -11.08 9.13
C GLN A 38 -3.00 -10.78 8.52
N TYR A 39 -3.11 -9.66 7.81
CA TYR A 39 -4.37 -9.21 7.21
C TYR A 39 -4.38 -9.27 5.67
N HIS A 40 -3.31 -9.77 5.06
CA HIS A 40 -3.16 -9.95 3.60
C HIS A 40 -3.41 -8.67 2.79
N TYR A 41 -2.81 -7.56 3.24
CA TYR A 41 -2.80 -6.32 2.46
C TYR A 41 -1.42 -5.68 2.47
N ILE A 42 -1.19 -4.84 1.46
CA ILE A 42 -0.02 -3.98 1.39
C ILE A 42 -0.50 -2.54 1.48
N SER A 43 0.09 -1.78 2.39
CA SER A 43 -0.19 -0.34 2.54
C SER A 43 0.73 0.46 1.64
N PHE A 44 0.15 1.41 0.92
CA PHE A 44 0.81 2.36 0.02
C PHE A 44 0.35 3.79 0.30
N HIS A 45 1.04 4.78 -0.27
CA HIS A 45 0.55 6.14 -0.23
C HIS A 45 -0.67 6.27 -1.15
N VAL A 46 -1.62 7.13 -0.78
CA VAL A 46 -2.81 7.39 -1.61
C VAL A 46 -2.47 7.95 -3.00
N THR A 47 -1.29 8.54 -3.15
CA THR A 47 -0.78 9.09 -4.41
C THR A 47 -0.27 8.02 -5.38
N ASP A 48 -0.11 6.78 -4.93
CA ASP A 48 0.41 5.68 -5.75
C ASP A 48 -0.70 5.14 -6.65
N ASP A 49 -0.42 4.97 -7.95
CA ASP A 49 -1.39 4.54 -8.97
C ASP A 49 -1.54 3.01 -8.98
N ILE A 50 -2.13 2.49 -7.91
CA ILE A 50 -2.41 1.06 -7.73
C ILE A 50 -3.91 0.85 -7.87
N ILE A 51 -4.30 -0.06 -8.77
CA ILE A 51 -5.70 -0.38 -9.03
C ILE A 51 -6.02 -1.86 -8.80
N LYS A 52 -7.30 -2.16 -8.58
CA LYS A 52 -7.75 -3.56 -8.49
C LYS A 52 -7.44 -4.30 -9.80
N GLY A 53 -6.86 -5.49 -9.68
CA GLY A 53 -6.40 -6.31 -10.80
C GLY A 53 -4.93 -6.09 -11.14
N ASP A 54 -4.26 -5.09 -10.56
CA ASP A 54 -2.82 -4.95 -10.72
C ASP A 54 -2.07 -6.12 -10.07
N ILE A 55 -0.93 -6.46 -10.68
CA ILE A 55 -0.01 -7.46 -10.16
C ILE A 55 1.21 -6.71 -9.63
N LEU A 56 1.44 -6.81 -8.34
CA LEU A 56 2.59 -6.23 -7.65
C LEU A 56 3.69 -7.29 -7.53
N VAL A 57 4.88 -6.96 -8.01
CA VAL A 57 6.06 -7.83 -7.95
C VAL A 57 7.05 -7.23 -6.97
N SER A 58 7.44 -8.00 -5.97
CA SER A 58 8.48 -7.64 -5.00
C SER A 58 9.49 -8.78 -4.86
N SER A 59 10.59 -8.52 -4.15
CA SER A 59 11.59 -9.52 -3.81
C SER A 59 10.99 -10.73 -3.08
N ASN A 60 9.91 -10.50 -2.33
CA ASN A 60 9.25 -11.53 -1.52
C ASN A 60 8.19 -12.33 -2.27
N GLY A 61 7.80 -11.93 -3.49
CA GLY A 61 6.79 -12.64 -4.26
C GLY A 61 5.98 -11.75 -5.19
N THR A 62 4.89 -12.33 -5.71
CA THR A 62 3.96 -11.67 -6.62
C THR A 62 2.57 -11.67 -5.99
N TYR A 63 1.93 -10.49 -5.97
CA TYR A 63 0.66 -10.25 -5.28
C TYR A 63 -0.35 -9.69 -6.28
N THR A 64 -1.51 -10.33 -6.41
CA THR A 64 -2.57 -9.86 -7.32
C THR A 64 -3.62 -9.10 -6.52
N ILE A 65 -3.79 -7.81 -6.79
CA ILE A 65 -4.66 -6.96 -5.98
C ILE A 65 -6.13 -7.29 -6.26
N SER A 66 -6.82 -7.84 -5.27
CA SER A 66 -8.22 -8.22 -5.34
C SER A 66 -9.16 -7.09 -4.91
N LYS A 67 -8.69 -6.20 -4.02
CA LYS A 67 -9.48 -5.11 -3.44
C LYS A 67 -8.59 -3.96 -3.00
N ILE A 68 -9.10 -2.74 -3.14
CA ILE A 68 -8.44 -1.53 -2.61
C ILE A 68 -9.38 -0.85 -1.63
N VAL A 69 -8.82 -0.43 -0.50
CA VAL A 69 -9.50 0.36 0.52
C VAL A 69 -8.66 1.59 0.79
N TYR A 70 -9.31 2.74 0.91
CA TYR A 70 -8.66 3.98 1.29
C TYR A 70 -8.99 4.27 2.76
N ASP A 71 -7.95 4.61 3.51
CA ASP A 71 -8.09 5.16 4.84
C ASP A 71 -7.82 6.66 4.81
N THR A 72 -8.49 7.35 5.72
CA THR A 72 -8.48 8.80 5.77
C THR A 72 -7.72 9.28 7.00
N TYR A 73 -6.90 10.31 6.84
CA TYR A 73 -6.33 11.07 7.94
C TYR A 73 -6.97 12.46 7.95
N ASN A 74 -7.54 12.89 9.08
CA ASN A 74 -8.31 14.15 9.20
C ASN A 74 -9.41 14.30 8.13
N GLY A 75 -10.10 13.20 7.81
CA GLY A 75 -11.16 13.17 6.78
C GLY A 75 -10.68 13.23 5.33
N VAL A 76 -9.37 13.25 5.07
CA VAL A 76 -8.78 13.24 3.72
C VAL A 76 -8.17 11.86 3.44
N PRO A 77 -8.41 11.23 2.29
CA PRO A 77 -7.73 10.00 1.90
C PRO A 77 -6.22 10.19 1.94
N ASP A 78 -5.51 9.33 2.67
CA ASP A 78 -4.06 9.48 2.90
C ASP A 78 -3.31 8.15 2.74
N LEU A 79 -3.97 7.01 2.98
CA LEU A 79 -3.39 5.68 2.86
C LEU A 79 -4.23 4.79 1.94
N LEU A 80 -3.54 4.02 1.11
CA LEU A 80 -4.13 3.02 0.23
C LEU A 80 -3.77 1.63 0.77
N ARG A 81 -4.78 0.80 1.08
CA ARG A 81 -4.60 -0.61 1.42
C ARG A 81 -5.00 -1.48 0.23
N ALA A 82 -4.02 -2.14 -0.36
CA ALA A 82 -4.20 -3.07 -1.46
C ALA A 82 -4.21 -4.50 -0.93
N PHE A 83 -5.39 -5.13 -0.91
CA PHE A 83 -5.58 -6.51 -0.48
C PHE A 83 -5.27 -7.47 -1.63
N PHE A 84 -4.59 -8.57 -1.33
CA PHE A 84 -4.17 -9.59 -2.29
C PHE A 84 -4.65 -10.99 -1.89
#